data_AF-W9S357-F1
#
_entry.id   AF-W9S357-F1
#
_cell.length_a   1.000
_cell.length_b   1.000
_cell.length_c   1.000
_cell.angle_alpha   90.00
_cell.angle_beta   90.00
_cell.angle_gamma   90.00
#
_symmetry.space_group_name_H-M   'P 1'
#
loop_
_entity.id
_entity.type
_entity.pdbx_description
1 polymer ?
#
loop_
_entity_poly.entity_id
_entity_poly.type
_entity_poly.pdbx_seq_one_letter_code
_entity_poly.pdbx_strand_id
1 'polypeptide(L)'
;MHHILGTIDSFLTRSKQQSQRKTPEAVREEFQSLASDAARPFLAARTDRFVSEVELFLASGLNIEAYDAVYKQRLGWSAPGVTSEAEGEVSEHQHTPVIPYLYIFDEEYDEND
;
A
#
# COMPACT_ATOMS: atom_id res chain seq x y z
N MET A 1 11.13 11.11 -11.51
CA MET A 1 10.72 9.88 -10.80
C MET A 1 11.34 9.92 -9.42
N HIS A 2 10.57 10.28 -8.40
CA HIS A 2 11.01 10.15 -7.01
C HIS A 2 10.88 8.67 -6.63
N HIS A 3 11.99 7.94 -6.69
CA HIS A 3 12.01 6.55 -6.27
C HIS A 3 12.02 6.52 -4.74
N ILE A 4 10.89 6.12 -4.14
CA ILE A 4 10.76 5.96 -2.68
C ILE A 4 11.95 5.17 -2.11
N LEU A 5 12.36 4.10 -2.80
CA LEU A 5 13.54 3.31 -2.46
C LEU A 5 14.83 4.15 -2.50
N GLY A 6 15.07 4.89 -3.58
CA GLY A 6 16.28 5.71 -3.72
C GLY A 6 16.34 6.86 -2.71
N THR A 7 15.20 7.45 -2.34
CA THR A 7 15.12 8.46 -1.28
C THR A 7 15.44 7.88 0.09
N ILE A 8 14.94 6.67 0.39
CA ILE A 8 15.22 5.96 1.64
C ILE A 8 16.70 5.55 1.70
N ASP A 9 17.26 4.96 0.63
CA ASP A 9 18.65 4.52 0.59
C ASP A 9 19.63 5.68 0.74
N SER A 10 19.34 6.81 0.09
CA SER A 10 20.13 8.04 0.21
C SER A 10 20.10 8.57 1.64
N PHE A 11 18.93 8.57 2.28
CA PHE A 11 18.77 8.97 3.67
C PHE A 11 19.55 8.05 4.61
N LEU A 12 19.44 6.73 4.45
CA LEU A 12 20.16 5.73 5.26
C LEU A 12 21.68 5.86 5.12
N THR A 13 22.16 6.13 3.90
CA THR A 13 23.58 6.34 3.63
C THR A 13 24.09 7.62 4.30
N ARG A 14 23.32 8.71 4.23
CA ARG A 14 23.64 9.99 4.88
C ARG A 14 23.57 9.91 6.40
N SER A 15 22.56 9.24 6.96
CA SER A 15 22.37 9.13 8.41
C SER A 15 23.49 8.30 9.05
N LYS A 16 23.97 7.23 8.38
CA LYS A 16 25.15 6.47 8.82
C LYS A 16 26.42 7.34 8.91
N GLN A 17 26.61 8.26 7.96
CA GLN A 17 27.75 9.19 7.95
C GLN A 17 27.60 10.34 8.97
N GLN A 18 26.36 10.69 9.36
CA GLN A 18 26.05 11.81 10.25
C GLN A 18 25.56 11.37 11.64
N SER A 19 25.72 10.08 11.98
CA SER A 19 25.17 9.45 13.19
C SER A 19 25.62 10.10 14.50
N GLN A 20 26.78 10.73 14.52
CA GLN A 20 27.29 11.47 15.69
C GLN A 20 26.81 12.93 15.78
N ARG A 21 26.12 13.45 14.76
CA ARG A 21 25.76 14.89 14.64
C ARG A 21 24.32 15.21 15.00
N LYS A 22 23.44 14.22 15.10
CA LYS A 22 22.00 14.41 15.34
C LYS A 22 21.51 13.48 16.44
N THR A 23 20.51 13.92 17.19
CA THR A 23 19.80 13.05 18.14
C THR A 23 18.98 12.01 17.36
N PRO A 24 18.72 10.83 17.92
CA PRO A 24 17.92 9.81 17.25
C PRO A 24 16.50 10.30 16.89
N GLU A 25 15.92 11.19 17.69
CA GLU A 25 14.58 11.77 17.44
C GLU A 25 14.59 12.65 16.19
N ALA A 26 15.61 13.50 16.01
CA ALA A 26 15.74 14.36 14.85
C ALA A 26 15.96 13.56 13.55
N VAL A 27 16.67 12.42 13.63
CA VAL A 27 16.85 11.50 12.50
C VAL A 27 15.52 10.81 12.15
N ARG A 28 14.74 10.41 13.16
CA ARG A 28 13.41 9.81 12.95
C ARG A 28 12.46 10.78 12.26
N GLU A 29 12.39 12.03 12.71
CA GLU A 29 11.51 13.05 12.13
C GLU A 29 11.89 13.36 10.67
N GLU A 30 13.19 13.52 10.38
CA GLU A 30 13.68 13.73 9.01
C GLU A 30 13.34 12.55 8.10
N PHE A 31 13.48 11.31 8.60
CA PHE A 31 13.07 10.12 7.86
C PHE A 31 11.58 10.12 7.55
N GLN A 32 10.72 10.38 8.55
CA GLN A 32 9.27 10.37 8.37
C GLN A 32 8.83 11.42 7.35
N SER A 33 9.37 12.65 7.44
CA SER A 33 9.08 13.71 6.46
C SER A 33 9.48 13.28 5.05
N LEU A 34 10.71 12.79 4.89
CA LEU A 34 11.25 12.42 3.58
C LEU A 34 10.53 11.22 2.96
N ALA A 35 10.20 10.21 3.76
CA ALA A 35 9.42 9.06 3.32
C ALA A 35 7.98 9.48 2.95
N SER A 36 7.36 10.37 3.72
CA SER A 36 6.03 10.91 3.42
C SER A 36 6.04 11.68 2.10
N ASP A 37 6.98 12.60 1.92
CA ASP A 37 7.08 13.41 0.70
C ASP A 37 7.36 12.55 -0.54
N ALA A 38 8.18 11.51 -0.41
CA ALA A 38 8.43 10.56 -1.49
C ALA A 38 7.21 9.68 -1.82
N ALA A 39 6.41 9.31 -0.81
CA ALA A 39 5.24 8.45 -0.98
C ALA A 39 3.99 9.19 -1.46
N ARG A 40 3.85 10.49 -1.14
CA ARG A 40 2.68 11.31 -1.50
C ARG A 40 2.27 11.21 -2.97
N PRO A 41 3.18 11.36 -3.96
CA PRO A 41 2.79 11.26 -5.37
C PRO A 41 2.27 9.88 -5.76
N PHE A 42 2.83 8.82 -5.17
CA PHE A 42 2.39 7.44 -5.43
C PHE A 42 0.99 7.18 -4.85
N LEU A 43 0.75 7.62 -3.61
CA LEU A 43 -0.55 7.47 -2.97
C LEU A 43 -1.61 8.33 -3.67
N ALA A 44 -1.29 9.57 -4.04
CA ALA A 44 -2.19 10.44 -4.78
C ALA A 44 -2.62 9.81 -6.12
N ALA A 45 -1.67 9.31 -6.91
CA ALA A 45 -1.98 8.63 -8.17
C ALA A 45 -2.85 7.36 -7.96
N ARG A 46 -2.63 6.64 -6.84
CA ARG A 46 -3.46 5.49 -6.47
C ARG A 46 -4.89 5.92 -6.12
N THR A 47 -5.05 7.04 -5.41
CA THR A 47 -6.36 7.63 -5.10
C THR A 47 -7.08 8.09 -6.37
N ASP A 48 -6.41 8.78 -7.29
CA ASP A 48 -7.00 9.24 -8.55
C ASP A 48 -7.52 8.06 -9.39
N ARG A 49 -6.72 6.99 -9.45
CA ARG A 49 -7.11 5.75 -10.12
C ARG A 49 -8.32 5.09 -9.44
N PHE A 50 -8.31 5.01 -8.10
CA PHE A 50 -9.43 4.45 -7.33
C PHE A 50 -10.74 5.19 -7.64
N VAL A 51 -10.73 6.52 -7.66
CA VAL A 51 -11.91 7.33 -7.99
C VAL A 51 -12.43 7.01 -9.38
N SER A 52 -11.52 6.94 -10.37
CA SER A 52 -11.87 6.62 -11.75
C SER A 52 -12.48 5.22 -11.90
N GLU A 53 -11.95 4.23 -11.19
CA GLU A 53 -12.45 2.85 -11.21
C GLU A 53 -13.85 2.75 -10.59
N VAL A 54 -14.07 3.39 -9.43
CA VAL A 54 -15.39 3.41 -8.78
C VAL A 54 -16.42 4.12 -9.65
N GLU A 55 -16.07 5.26 -10.24
CA GLU A 55 -16.95 5.99 -11.17
C GLU A 55 -17.37 5.10 -12.35
N LEU A 56 -16.42 4.38 -12.95
CA LEU A 56 -16.70 3.47 -14.05
C LEU A 56 -17.64 2.31 -13.65
N PHE A 57 -17.47 1.75 -12.45
CA PHE A 57 -18.36 0.71 -11.92
C PHE A 57 -19.79 1.23 -11.75
N LEU A 58 -19.94 2.39 -11.13
CA LEU A 58 -21.25 3.01 -10.92
C LEU A 58 -21.92 3.40 -12.24
N ALA A 59 -21.16 3.96 -13.19
CA ALA A 59 -21.64 4.29 -14.53
C ALA A 59 -22.09 3.05 -15.32
N SER A 60 -21.52 1.88 -15.02
CA SER A 60 -21.91 0.60 -15.62
C SER A 60 -23.17 -0.02 -15.00
N GLY A 61 -23.81 0.68 -14.05
CA GLY A 61 -24.97 0.18 -13.31
C GLY A 61 -24.63 -0.88 -12.26
N LEU A 62 -23.35 -1.07 -11.97
CA LEU A 62 -22.88 -1.94 -10.87
C LEU A 62 -22.86 -1.14 -9.57
N ASN A 63 -23.04 -1.82 -8.44
CA ASN A 63 -22.98 -1.19 -7.13
C ASN A 63 -21.59 -1.28 -6.50
N ILE A 64 -21.40 -0.57 -5.39
CA ILE A 64 -20.11 -0.52 -4.68
C ILE A 64 -19.75 -1.89 -4.08
N GLU A 65 -20.75 -2.72 -3.75
CA GLU A 65 -20.56 -4.08 -3.24
C GLU A 65 -19.92 -5.00 -4.30
N ALA A 66 -20.31 -4.85 -5.58
CA ALA A 66 -19.69 -5.56 -6.70
C ALA A 66 -18.24 -5.11 -6.93
N TYR A 67 -17.95 -3.81 -6.75
CA TYR A 67 -16.59 -3.29 -6.79
C TYR A 67 -15.72 -3.88 -5.68
N ASP A 68 -16.22 -3.92 -4.44
CA ASP A 68 -15.52 -4.51 -3.29
C ASP A 68 -15.22 -6.00 -3.50
N ALA A 69 -16.18 -6.76 -4.04
CA ALA A 69 -15.98 -8.18 -4.35
C ALA A 69 -14.85 -8.40 -5.38
N VAL A 70 -14.84 -7.63 -6.47
CA VAL A 70 -13.78 -7.70 -7.50
C VAL A 70 -12.43 -7.26 -6.93
N TYR A 71 -12.41 -6.21 -6.10
CA TYR A 71 -11.19 -5.72 -5.46
C TYR A 71 -10.59 -6.78 -4.53
N LYS A 72 -11.40 -7.42 -3.68
CA LYS A 72 -10.98 -8.54 -2.81
C LYS A 72 -10.47 -9.73 -3.59
N GLN A 73 -11.14 -10.12 -4.66
CA GLN A 73 -10.72 -11.21 -5.54
C GLN A 73 -9.36 -10.89 -6.19
N ARG A 74 -9.16 -9.67 -6.68
CA ARG A 74 -7.89 -9.24 -7.32
C ARG A 74 -6.75 -9.10 -6.33
N LEU A 75 -7.01 -8.73 -5.07
CA LEU A 75 -6.01 -8.66 -4.01
C LEU A 75 -5.61 -10.03 -3.45
N GLY A 76 -6.32 -11.10 -3.82
CA GLY A 76 -6.11 -12.41 -3.22
C GLY A 76 -6.55 -12.49 -1.76
N TRP A 77 -7.38 -11.55 -1.29
CA TRP A 77 -8.05 -11.61 0.03
C TRP A 77 -9.24 -12.58 0.00
N SER A 78 -9.21 -13.62 -0.84
CA SER A 78 -10.19 -14.70 -0.67
C SER A 78 -9.98 -15.24 0.74
N ALA A 79 -10.98 -15.09 1.61
CA ALA A 79 -10.91 -15.58 2.98
C ALA A 79 -10.39 -17.04 2.96
N PRO A 80 -9.52 -17.47 3.90
CA PRO A 80 -9.07 -18.85 3.96
C PRO A 80 -10.31 -19.72 4.25
N GLY A 81 -10.94 -20.25 3.20
CA GLY A 81 -12.19 -21.00 3.33
C GLY A 81 -13.23 -20.83 2.21
N VAL A 82 -13.08 -19.91 1.25
CA VAL A 82 -14.00 -19.83 0.10
C VAL A 82 -13.27 -20.23 -1.19
N THR A 83 -12.97 -21.54 -1.29
CA THR A 83 -12.89 -22.21 -2.58
C THR A 83 -14.33 -22.37 -3.08
N SER A 84 -14.85 -21.37 -3.79
CA SER A 84 -16.03 -21.63 -4.62
C SER A 84 -15.51 -22.25 -5.90
N GLU A 85 -15.79 -23.54 -6.03
CA GLU A 85 -15.69 -24.33 -7.25
C GLU A 85 -16.31 -23.55 -8.42
N ALA A 86 -15.47 -22.98 -9.26
CA ALA A 86 -15.82 -22.49 -10.59
C ALA A 86 -14.54 -22.56 -11.42
N GLU A 87 -14.15 -23.79 -11.74
CA GLU A 87 -13.25 -24.06 -12.85
C GLU A 87 -13.94 -23.63 -14.14
N GLY A 88 -13.42 -22.57 -14.75
CA GLY A 88 -13.81 -22.06 -16.05
C GLY A 88 -12.61 -21.32 -16.63
N GLU A 89 -11.81 -22.09 -17.36
CA GLU A 89 -10.61 -21.72 -18.12
C GLU A 89 -10.46 -20.24 -18.48
N VAL A 90 -9.45 -19.59 -17.90
CA VAL A 90 -8.70 -18.52 -18.56
C VAL A 90 -7.25 -18.62 -18.10
N SER A 91 -6.46 -19.35 -18.89
CA SER A 91 -5.01 -19.28 -18.84
C SER A 91 -4.54 -17.98 -19.51
N GLU A 92 -3.40 -17.47 -19.02
CA GLU A 92 -2.67 -16.27 -19.48
C GLU A 92 -3.43 -14.99 -19.08
N HIS A 93 -2.96 -14.11 -18.19
CA HIS A 93 -1.69 -13.38 -18.25
C HIS A 93 -1.30 -13.01 -16.81
N GLN A 94 -0.07 -13.36 -16.39
CA GLN A 94 0.71 -12.71 -15.31
C GLN A 94 -0.11 -12.00 -14.21
N HIS A 95 -0.86 -12.76 -13.41
CA HIS A 95 -1.35 -12.24 -12.13
C HIS A 95 -0.14 -12.13 -11.20
N THR A 96 0.51 -10.97 -11.17
CA THR A 96 1.29 -10.55 -10.00
C THR A 96 0.32 -9.82 -9.05
N PRO A 97 -0.24 -10.49 -8.02
CA PRO A 97 -0.98 -9.79 -6.97
C PRO A 97 0.04 -9.13 -6.04
N VAL A 98 0.22 -7.82 -6.18
CA VAL A 98 1.25 -7.02 -5.50
C VAL A 98 0.56 -5.66 -5.24
N ILE A 99 0.34 -5.15 -4.02
CA ILE A 99 1.04 -5.27 -2.73
C ILE A 99 0.00 -5.25 -1.59
N PRO A 100 0.06 -6.17 -0.61
CA PRO A 100 -0.66 -6.05 0.65
C PRO A 100 -0.08 -4.91 1.50
N TYR A 101 -0.93 -4.01 2.01
CA TYR A 101 -0.54 -3.15 3.12
C TYR A 101 -0.28 -4.03 4.33
N LEU A 102 0.97 -4.06 4.78
CA LEU A 102 1.35 -4.77 5.98
C LEU A 102 0.69 -4.10 7.19
N TYR A 103 -0.27 -4.81 7.78
CA TYR A 103 -0.95 -4.46 9.02
C TYR A 103 -0.02 -4.83 10.20
N ILE A 104 1.06 -4.07 10.39
CA ILE A 104 2.09 -4.33 11.42
C ILE A 104 1.91 -3.45 12.67
N PHE A 105 0.88 -2.61 12.72
CA PHE A 105 0.72 -1.64 13.82
C PHE A 105 -0.66 -1.70 14.50
N ASP A 106 -1.27 -2.88 14.53
CA ASP A 106 -2.33 -3.18 15.51
C ASP A 106 -1.70 -3.94 16.70
N GLU A 107 -0.65 -3.36 17.29
CA GLU A 107 -0.38 -3.59 18.70
C GLU A 107 -1.11 -2.48 19.44
N GLU A 108 -2.29 -2.82 19.97
CA GLU A 108 -2.92 -2.08 21.06
C GLU A 108 -1.84 -1.82 22.12
N TYR A 109 -1.39 -0.57 22.22
CA TYR A 109 -0.74 -0.11 23.42
C TYR A 109 -1.82 -0.14 24.52
N ASP A 110 -2.00 -1.30 25.16
CA ASP A 110 -2.70 -1.38 26.44
C ASP A 110 -1.80 -0.71 27.48
N GLU A 111 -2.04 0.59 27.61
CA GLU A 111 -1.50 1.44 28.65
C GLU A 111 -2.17 1.03 29.97
N ASN A 112 -1.59 0.03 30.65
CA ASN A 112 -1.92 -0.29 32.03
C ASN A 112 -0.65 -0.22 32.90
N ASP A 113 -0.59 0.92 33.60
CA ASP A 113 0.17 1.37 34.79
C ASP A 113 1.14 0.37 35.47
#